data_AF-A0AAN7KXU2-F1
#
_entry.id   AF-A0AAN7KXU2-F1
#
_cell.length_a   1.000
_cell.length_b   1.000
_cell.length_c   1.000
_cell.angle_alpha   90.00
_cell.angle_beta   90.00
_cell.angle_gamma   90.00
#
_symmetry.space_group_name_H-M   'P 1'
#
loop_
_entity.id
_entity.type
_entity.pdbx_description
1 polymer ?
#
loop_
_entity_poly.entity_id
_entity_poly.type
_entity_poly.pdbx_seq_one_letter_code
_entity_poly.pdbx_strand_id
1 'polypeptide(L)'
;MQIRFVGFQHVQSGEHMAAMGVFFLLQCFISLRITVSSVVVSVITLGIGTTSGYISPCRFYFPLDPTYASVSEHQPTAWSSSVFDFQILLFLFPAGLYFCFKSLSDTIVFIVMYGLTSMYFAGVMVPLIPVATLAVCLISAIVVSASLKNLTQVLREKPKVS
;
A
#
# COMPACT_ATOMS: atom_id res chain seq x y z
N MET A 1 -9.21 -21.36 -5.64
CA MET A 1 -9.68 -22.10 -4.45
C MET A 1 -9.00 -23.47 -4.28
N GLN A 2 -7.73 -23.64 -4.67
CA GLN A 2 -7.05 -24.95 -4.56
C GLN A 2 -6.41 -25.21 -3.20
N ILE A 3 -6.19 -24.18 -2.37
CA ILE A 3 -5.59 -24.31 -1.05
C ILE A 3 -6.69 -24.52 -0.01
N ARG A 4 -6.70 -25.72 0.61
CA ARG A 4 -7.77 -26.20 1.49
C ARG A 4 -8.01 -25.34 2.75
N PHE A 5 -7.00 -24.59 3.20
CA PHE A 5 -7.10 -23.68 4.35
C PHE A 5 -7.90 -22.41 4.06
N VAL A 6 -7.92 -21.93 2.81
CA VAL A 6 -8.55 -20.64 2.45
C VAL A 6 -9.99 -20.83 1.95
N GLY A 7 -10.37 -22.04 1.51
CA GLY A 7 -11.74 -22.39 1.14
C GLY A 7 -12.46 -21.32 0.30
N PHE A 8 -13.66 -20.92 0.74
CA PHE A 8 -14.50 -19.87 0.14
C PHE A 8 -14.33 -18.48 0.77
N GLN A 9 -13.31 -18.29 1.63
CA GLN A 9 -13.01 -17.02 2.30
C GLN A 9 -12.88 -15.86 1.30
N HIS A 10 -12.43 -16.13 0.08
CA HIS A 10 -12.28 -15.14 -1.00
C HIS A 10 -13.59 -14.45 -1.42
N VAL A 11 -14.75 -15.09 -1.26
CA VAL A 11 -16.05 -14.54 -1.68
C VAL A 11 -16.82 -13.93 -0.51
N GLN A 12 -16.58 -14.43 0.71
CA GLN A 12 -17.35 -14.06 1.89
C GLN A 12 -16.63 -13.09 2.83
N SER A 13 -15.30 -12.95 2.71
CA SER A 13 -14.53 -12.06 3.55
C SER A 13 -14.47 -10.64 2.99
N GLY A 14 -14.72 -9.65 3.86
CA GLY A 14 -14.61 -8.24 3.53
C GLY A 14 -13.20 -7.81 3.06
N GLU A 15 -12.16 -8.61 3.33
CA GLU A 15 -10.78 -8.32 2.88
C GLU A 15 -10.62 -8.38 1.35
N HIS A 16 -11.44 -9.18 0.66
CA HIS A 16 -11.40 -9.32 -0.80
C HIS A 16 -12.44 -8.47 -1.54
N MET A 17 -13.35 -7.83 -0.81
CA MET A 17 -14.40 -6.99 -1.39
C MET A 17 -13.86 -5.75 -2.09
N ALA A 18 -12.75 -5.19 -1.61
CA ALA A 18 -12.11 -4.05 -2.27
C ALA A 18 -11.64 -4.41 -3.69
N ALA A 19 -11.06 -5.60 -3.89
CA ALA A 19 -10.61 -6.07 -5.19
C ALA A 19 -11.80 -6.32 -6.14
N MET A 20 -12.88 -6.92 -5.64
CA MET A 20 -14.11 -7.08 -6.42
C MET A 20 -14.70 -5.72 -6.81
N GLY A 21 -14.75 -4.77 -5.88
CA GLY A 21 -15.24 -3.41 -6.13
C GLY A 21 -14.45 -2.70 -7.24
N VAL A 22 -13.11 -2.73 -7.18
CA VAL A 22 -12.27 -2.11 -8.22
C VAL A 22 -12.46 -2.82 -9.57
N PHE A 23 -12.56 -4.16 -9.60
CA PHE A 23 -12.83 -4.91 -10.82
C PHE A 23 -14.17 -4.51 -11.47
N PHE A 24 -15.23 -4.37 -10.68
CA PHE A 24 -16.54 -3.92 -11.17
C PHE A 24 -16.54 -2.47 -11.62
N LEU A 25 -15.83 -1.57 -10.91
CA LEU A 25 -15.66 -0.18 -11.33
C LEU A 25 -14.92 -0.09 -12.68
N LEU A 26 -13.89 -0.90 -12.88
CA LEU A 26 -13.14 -0.95 -14.12
C LEU A 26 -14.00 -1.48 -15.27
N GLN A 27 -14.79 -2.54 -15.02
CA GLN A 27 -15.75 -3.08 -15.98
C GLN A 27 -16.83 -2.04 -16.35
N CYS A 28 -17.31 -1.26 -15.38
CA CYS A 28 -18.27 -0.18 -15.61
C CYS A 28 -17.66 0.93 -16.48
N PHE A 29 -16.42 1.35 -16.18
CA PHE A 29 -15.71 2.40 -16.93
C PHE A 29 -15.43 1.99 -18.38
N ILE A 30 -15.09 0.71 -18.61
CA ILE A 30 -14.87 0.14 -19.95
C ILE A 30 -16.20 -0.05 -20.69
N SER A 31 -17.24 -0.56 -20.03
CA SER A 31 -18.58 -0.76 -20.63
C SER A 31 -19.36 0.54 -20.84
N LEU A 32 -18.99 1.66 -20.21
CA LEU A 32 -19.53 2.99 -20.53
C LEU A 32 -19.15 3.45 -21.96
N ARG A 33 -18.18 2.78 -22.61
CA ARG A 33 -17.89 2.93 -24.04
C ARG A 33 -18.59 1.91 -24.95
N ILE A 34 -19.18 0.84 -24.42
CA ILE A 34 -19.80 -0.25 -25.18
C ILE A 34 -21.06 -0.76 -24.45
N THR A 35 -22.20 -0.13 -24.77
CA THR A 35 -23.60 -0.57 -24.55
C THR A 35 -24.13 -0.68 -23.10
N VAL A 36 -25.22 0.07 -22.88
CA VAL A 36 -25.88 0.43 -21.61
C VAL A 36 -26.57 -0.69 -20.81
N SER A 37 -26.53 -1.95 -21.25
CA SER A 37 -27.41 -3.00 -20.70
C SER A 37 -26.85 -3.81 -19.52
N SER A 38 -25.54 -3.78 -19.26
CA SER A 38 -24.87 -4.59 -18.21
C SER A 38 -24.70 -3.86 -16.86
N VAL A 39 -25.01 -2.56 -16.81
CA VAL A 39 -24.76 -1.69 -15.64
C VAL A 39 -25.85 -1.82 -14.57
N VAL A 40 -27.11 -2.08 -14.96
CA VAL A 40 -28.24 -2.13 -14.03
C VAL A 40 -28.19 -3.37 -13.14
N VAL A 41 -27.75 -4.52 -13.65
CA VAL A 41 -27.70 -5.78 -12.90
C VAL A 41 -26.53 -5.80 -11.88
N SER A 42 -25.43 -5.13 -12.19
CA SER A 42 -24.22 -5.10 -11.36
C SER A 42 -24.32 -4.15 -10.16
N VAL A 43 -24.94 -2.97 -10.33
CA VAL A 43 -25.17 -2.01 -9.23
C VAL A 43 -26.18 -2.54 -8.21
N ILE A 44 -27.21 -3.27 -8.66
CA ILE A 44 -28.24 -3.83 -7.79
C ILE A 44 -27.69 -4.99 -6.94
N THR A 45 -26.80 -5.82 -7.49
CA THR A 45 -26.20 -6.95 -6.75
C THR A 45 -25.20 -6.48 -5.68
N LEU A 46 -24.40 -5.44 -5.95
CA LEU A 46 -23.47 -4.85 -4.98
C LEU A 46 -24.19 -4.05 -3.89
N GLY A 47 -25.27 -3.32 -4.23
CA GLY A 47 -26.05 -2.53 -3.28
C GLY A 47 -26.80 -3.37 -2.25
N ILE A 48 -27.29 -4.55 -2.64
CA ILE A 48 -28.01 -5.46 -1.73
C ILE A 48 -27.02 -6.23 -0.84
N GLY A 49 -25.81 -6.53 -1.35
CA GLY A 49 -24.79 -7.27 -0.61
C GLY A 49 -24.22 -6.52 0.61
N THR A 50 -24.06 -5.19 0.52
CA THR A 50 -23.51 -4.38 1.61
C THR A 50 -24.50 -4.16 2.76
N THR A 51 -25.81 -4.18 2.49
CA THR A 51 -26.87 -4.01 3.51
C THR A 51 -27.31 -5.31 4.19
N SER A 52 -26.98 -6.47 3.62
CA SER A 52 -27.54 -7.76 4.06
C SER A 52 -26.83 -8.42 5.25
N GLY A 53 -25.74 -7.84 5.78
CA GLY A 53 -25.01 -8.42 6.93
C GLY A 53 -24.37 -9.80 6.66
N TYR A 54 -24.31 -10.24 5.40
CA TYR A 54 -23.80 -11.54 4.99
C TYR A 54 -22.27 -11.57 4.81
N ILE A 55 -21.63 -10.40 4.97
CA ILE A 55 -20.19 -10.22 4.90
C ILE A 55 -19.66 -10.23 6.33
N SER A 56 -18.79 -11.19 6.63
CA SER A 56 -18.09 -11.21 7.91
C SER A 56 -17.31 -9.90 8.09
N PRO A 57 -17.39 -9.24 9.27
CA PRO A 57 -16.65 -8.01 9.51
C PRO A 57 -15.16 -8.20 9.19
N CYS A 58 -14.57 -7.23 8.48
CA CYS A 58 -13.20 -7.33 8.01
C CYS A 58 -12.25 -7.62 9.19
N ARG A 59 -11.39 -8.63 9.03
CA ARG A 59 -10.39 -8.99 10.06
C ARG A 59 -9.40 -7.84 10.36
N PHE A 60 -9.34 -6.83 9.50
CA PHE A 60 -8.59 -5.58 9.73
C PHE A 60 -9.13 -4.67 10.85
N TYR A 61 -10.31 -4.94 11.41
CA TYR A 61 -10.82 -4.21 12.58
C TYR A 61 -10.23 -4.71 13.91
N PHE A 62 -9.63 -5.90 13.93
CA PHE A 62 -9.03 -6.50 15.15
C PHE A 62 -8.00 -5.62 15.89
N PRO A 63 -7.15 -4.81 15.22
CA PRO A 63 -6.24 -3.89 15.91
C PRO A 63 -6.95 -2.80 16.74
N LEU A 64 -8.25 -2.59 16.56
CA LEU A 64 -9.04 -1.58 17.27
C LEU A 64 -9.72 -2.16 18.53
N ASP A 65 -9.70 -3.48 18.72
CA ASP A 65 -10.34 -4.13 19.87
C ASP A 65 -9.39 -4.19 21.09
N PRO A 66 -9.80 -3.66 22.27
CA PRO A 66 -8.93 -3.56 23.44
C PRO A 66 -8.54 -4.91 24.05
N THR A 67 -9.32 -5.97 23.78
CA THR A 67 -9.03 -7.33 24.27
C THR A 67 -7.80 -7.93 23.60
N TYR A 68 -7.54 -7.56 22.34
CA TYR A 68 -6.43 -8.07 21.53
C TYR A 68 -5.07 -7.41 21.89
N ALA A 69 -5.10 -6.16 22.37
CA ALA A 69 -3.92 -5.41 22.79
C ALA A 69 -3.25 -5.91 24.09
N SER A 70 -3.83 -6.93 24.75
CA SER A 70 -3.28 -7.51 25.98
C SER A 70 -2.11 -8.47 25.74
N VAL A 71 -1.93 -8.95 24.50
CA VAL A 71 -0.81 -9.80 24.09
C VAL A 71 0.34 -8.93 23.61
N SER A 72 1.55 -9.22 24.09
CA SER A 72 2.76 -8.46 23.78
C SER A 72 3.06 -8.36 22.28
N GLU A 73 2.53 -9.28 21.46
CA GLU A 73 2.69 -9.31 20.00
C GLU A 73 1.91 -8.20 19.26
N HIS A 74 0.90 -7.61 19.89
CA HIS A 74 0.07 -6.55 19.32
C HIS A 74 0.39 -5.17 19.89
N GLN A 75 1.51 -5.03 20.58
CA GLN A 75 1.93 -3.75 21.12
C GLN A 75 2.26 -2.78 19.97
N PRO A 76 1.88 -1.50 20.11
CA PRO A 76 2.22 -0.49 19.12
C PRO A 76 3.72 -0.25 19.12
N THR A 77 4.26 0.06 17.94
CA THR A 77 5.69 0.33 17.77
C THR A 77 6.02 1.70 18.36
N ALA A 78 6.95 1.74 19.32
CA ALA A 78 7.45 3.00 19.85
C ALA A 78 8.38 3.70 18.84
N TRP A 79 8.40 5.04 18.85
CA TRP A 79 9.29 5.84 18.00
C TRP A 79 10.76 5.41 18.10
N SER A 80 11.22 5.10 19.33
CA SER A 80 12.59 4.63 19.56
C SER A 80 12.91 3.33 18.83
N SER A 81 11.94 2.42 18.71
CA SER A 81 12.10 1.17 17.97
C SER A 81 12.19 1.44 16.47
N SER A 82 11.31 2.30 15.93
CA SER A 82 11.36 2.68 14.51
C SER A 82 12.68 3.36 14.11
N VAL A 83 13.28 4.18 14.98
CA VAL A 83 14.60 4.78 14.73
C VAL A 83 15.71 3.71 14.77
N PHE A 84 15.62 2.76 15.68
CA PHE A 84 16.59 1.67 15.80
C PHE A 84 16.57 0.73 14.59
N ASP A 85 15.38 0.42 14.08
CA ASP A 85 15.18 -0.45 12.92
C ASP A 85 15.57 0.23 11.60
N PHE A 86 15.13 1.48 11.38
CA PHE A 86 15.30 2.15 10.08
C PHE A 86 16.49 3.10 9.99
N GLN A 87 17.11 3.49 11.11
CA GLN A 87 18.35 4.29 11.15
C GLN A 87 18.36 5.44 10.11
N ILE A 88 19.32 5.44 9.18
CA ILE A 88 19.45 6.45 8.12
C ILE A 88 18.29 6.43 7.11
N LEU A 89 17.64 5.27 6.92
CA LEU A 89 16.52 5.12 5.98
C LEU A 89 15.28 5.90 6.46
N LEU A 90 15.11 6.10 7.77
CA LEU A 90 14.01 6.90 8.31
C LEU A 90 14.05 8.34 7.77
N PHE A 91 15.25 8.92 7.61
CA PHE A 91 15.45 10.26 7.07
C PHE A 91 15.44 10.29 5.54
N LEU A 92 15.90 9.21 4.89
CA LEU A 92 15.85 9.10 3.43
C LEU A 92 14.44 8.88 2.90
N PHE A 93 13.54 8.29 3.70
CA PHE A 93 12.19 7.97 3.26
C PHE A 93 11.37 9.22 2.84
N PRO A 94 11.28 10.30 3.65
CA PRO A 94 10.64 11.54 3.21
C PRO A 94 11.31 12.17 1.99
N ALA A 95 12.64 12.12 1.90
CA ALA A 95 13.39 12.65 0.76
C ALA A 95 13.10 11.86 -0.53
N GLY A 96 12.96 10.54 -0.43
CA GLY A 96 12.59 9.68 -1.55
C GLY A 96 11.15 9.89 -2.00
N LEU A 97 10.21 10.06 -1.07
CA LEU A 97 8.84 10.44 -1.41
C LEU A 97 8.78 11.77 -2.17
N TYR A 98 9.54 12.77 -1.74
CA TYR A 98 9.64 14.05 -2.44
C TYR A 98 10.15 13.89 -3.88
N PHE A 99 11.19 13.08 -4.08
CA PHE A 99 11.72 12.81 -5.43
C PHE A 99 10.72 12.04 -6.30
N CYS A 100 9.98 11.09 -5.71
CA CYS A 100 8.90 10.38 -6.38
C CYS A 100 7.75 11.30 -6.82
N PHE A 101 7.40 12.32 -6.03
CA PHE A 101 6.38 13.30 -6.42
C PHE A 101 6.84 14.22 -7.56
N LYS A 102 8.14 14.47 -7.69
CA LYS A 102 8.68 15.29 -8.78
C LYS A 102 8.60 14.59 -10.14
N SER A 103 8.69 13.26 -10.17
CA SER A 103 8.63 12.45 -11.39
C SER A 103 7.46 11.47 -11.29
N LEU A 104 6.26 11.94 -11.63
CA LEU A 104 5.03 11.14 -11.51
C LEU A 104 4.88 10.21 -12.72
N SER A 105 4.95 8.91 -12.47
CA SER A 105 4.71 7.82 -13.43
C SER A 105 3.85 6.76 -12.76
N ASP A 106 3.07 5.99 -13.52
CA ASP A 106 2.15 4.97 -12.99
C ASP A 106 2.83 3.99 -12.02
N THR A 107 4.06 3.57 -12.34
CA THR A 107 4.86 2.68 -11.48
C THR A 107 5.26 3.35 -10.17
N ILE A 108 5.60 4.65 -10.21
CA ILE A 108 6.02 5.41 -9.03
C ILE A 108 4.81 5.69 -8.13
N VAL A 109 3.63 5.95 -8.71
CA VAL A 109 2.38 6.10 -7.94
C VAL A 109 2.08 4.83 -7.16
N PHE A 110 2.25 3.65 -7.78
CA PHE A 110 2.09 2.37 -7.10
C PHE A 110 3.06 2.20 -5.93
N ILE A 111 4.35 2.56 -6.13
CA ILE A 111 5.37 2.43 -5.07
C ILE A 111 5.15 3.39 -3.90
N VAL A 112 4.67 4.61 -4.18
CA VAL A 112 4.35 5.61 -3.15
C VAL A 112 3.16 5.15 -2.31
N MET A 113 2.09 4.68 -2.96
CA MET A 113 0.93 4.13 -2.26
C MET A 113 1.30 2.90 -1.41
N TYR A 114 2.14 2.01 -1.95
CA TYR A 114 2.67 0.87 -1.20
C TYR A 114 3.47 1.31 0.03
N GLY A 115 4.41 2.24 -0.14
CA GLY A 115 5.26 2.74 0.95
C GLY A 115 4.52 3.45 2.07
N LEU A 116 3.56 4.32 1.73
CA LEU A 116 2.74 5.02 2.74
C LEU A 116 1.85 4.04 3.51
N THR A 117 1.23 3.09 2.81
CA THR A 117 0.36 2.08 3.43
C THR A 117 1.17 1.15 4.33
N SER A 118 2.34 0.70 3.90
CA SER A 118 3.19 -0.17 4.71
C SER A 118 3.74 0.54 5.95
N MET A 119 4.14 1.81 5.84
CA MET A 119 4.62 2.60 6.98
C MET A 119 3.53 2.82 8.03
N TYR A 120 2.28 3.03 7.60
CA TYR A 120 1.14 3.10 8.50
C TYR A 120 0.96 1.79 9.29
N PHE A 121 0.95 0.65 8.60
CA PHE A 121 0.76 -0.65 9.26
C PHE A 121 1.90 -1.05 10.18
N ALA A 122 3.15 -0.70 9.86
CA ALA A 122 4.30 -0.93 10.75
C ALA A 122 4.27 -0.08 12.03
N GLY A 123 3.62 1.08 12.00
CA GLY A 123 3.39 1.89 13.20
C GLY A 123 2.34 1.28 14.14
N VAL A 124 1.33 0.60 13.57
CA VAL A 124 0.23 0.01 14.34
C VAL A 124 0.62 -1.33 14.98
N MET A 125 1.44 -2.15 14.32
CA MET A 125 1.78 -3.48 14.82
C MET A 125 3.22 -3.89 14.47
N VAL A 126 3.97 -4.38 15.46
CA VAL A 126 5.39 -4.76 15.34
C VAL A 126 5.65 -5.84 14.27
N PRO A 127 4.85 -6.91 14.11
CA PRO A 127 5.11 -7.96 13.11
C PRO A 127 4.96 -7.49 11.66
N LEU A 128 4.43 -6.28 11.42
CA LEU A 128 4.28 -5.70 10.09
C LEU A 128 5.49 -4.85 9.67
N ILE A 129 6.46 -4.64 10.57
CA ILE A 129 7.74 -3.96 10.28
C ILE A 129 8.46 -4.55 9.06
N PRO A 130 8.57 -5.88 8.86
CA PRO A 130 9.28 -6.46 7.70
C PRO A 130 8.70 -6.02 6.35
N VAL A 131 7.38 -5.80 6.27
CA VAL A 131 6.72 -5.33 5.04
C VAL A 131 7.08 -3.87 4.77
N ALA A 132 7.14 -3.04 5.81
CA ALA A 132 7.59 -1.65 5.69
C ALA A 132 9.08 -1.57 5.33
N THR A 133 9.93 -2.45 5.86
CA THR A 133 11.36 -2.47 5.54
C THR A 133 11.63 -2.64 4.05
N LEU A 134 10.89 -3.52 3.37
CA LEU A 134 11.02 -3.69 1.92
C LEU A 134 10.65 -2.40 1.17
N ALA A 135 9.56 -1.76 1.55
CA ALA A 135 9.11 -0.52 0.91
C ALA A 135 10.06 0.66 1.15
N VAL A 136 10.49 0.85 2.39
CA VAL A 136 11.41 1.92 2.81
C VAL A 136 12.78 1.75 2.15
N CYS A 137 13.27 0.51 2.02
CA CYS A 137 14.50 0.20 1.32
C CYS A 137 14.42 0.57 -0.17
N LEU A 138 13.32 0.22 -0.85
CA LEU A 138 13.12 0.56 -2.27
C LEU A 138 13.09 2.08 -2.52
N ILE A 139 12.32 2.83 -1.72
CA ILE A 139 12.23 4.29 -1.85
C ILE A 139 13.57 4.96 -1.53
N SER A 140 14.28 4.46 -0.52
CA SER A 140 15.63 4.92 -0.17
C SER A 140 16.65 4.62 -1.29
N ALA A 141 16.57 3.46 -1.93
CA ALA A 141 17.46 3.11 -3.04
C ALA A 141 17.22 4.02 -4.27
N ILE A 142 15.96 4.36 -4.56
CA ILE A 142 15.61 5.28 -5.65
C ILE A 142 16.25 6.65 -5.41
N VAL A 143 16.10 7.23 -4.21
CA VAL A 143 16.65 8.57 -3.93
C VAL A 143 18.19 8.59 -3.94
N VAL A 144 18.84 7.54 -3.42
CA VAL A 144 20.30 7.43 -3.47
C VAL A 144 20.78 7.32 -4.92
N SER A 145 20.12 6.49 -5.74
CA SER A 145 20.49 6.32 -7.14
C SER A 145 20.31 7.60 -7.95
N ALA A 146 19.23 8.36 -7.70
CA ALA A 146 18.98 9.63 -8.34
C ALA A 146 20.01 10.69 -7.91
N SER A 147 20.34 10.74 -6.62
CA SER A 147 21.34 11.65 -6.09
C SER A 147 22.72 11.38 -6.68
N LEU A 148 23.14 10.11 -6.74
CA LEU A 148 24.41 9.70 -7.35
C LEU A 148 24.49 10.04 -8.85
N LYS A 149 23.39 9.88 -9.60
CA LYS A 149 23.34 10.26 -11.02
C LYS A 149 23.54 11.76 -11.20
N ASN A 150 22.86 12.58 -10.43
CA ASN A 150 23.03 14.05 -10.47
C ASN A 150 24.47 14.43 -10.11
N LEU A 151 25.04 13.85 -9.05
CA LEU A 151 26.43 14.11 -8.66
C LEU A 151 27.42 13.70 -9.75
N THR A 152 27.21 12.55 -10.40
CA THR A 152 28.08 12.07 -11.49
C THR A 152 27.99 12.98 -12.73
N GLN A 153 26.82 13.52 -13.03
CA GLN A 153 26.64 14.50 -14.11
C GLN A 153 27.39 15.80 -13.82
N VAL A 154 27.26 16.34 -12.60
CA VAL A 154 28.00 17.54 -12.18
C VAL A 154 29.52 17.29 -12.23
N LEU A 155 30.00 16.12 -11.80
CA LEU A 155 31.42 15.77 -11.88
C LEU A 155 31.92 15.57 -13.32
N ARG A 156 31.04 15.14 -14.24
CA ARG A 156 31.37 14.97 -15.66
C ARG A 156 31.43 16.30 -16.39
N GLU A 157 30.64 17.29 -15.98
CA GLU A 157 30.79 18.67 -16.41
C GLU A 157 32.05 19.29 -15.79
N LYS A 158 33.23 18.89 -16.28
CA LYS A 158 34.46 19.65 -16.03
C LYS A 158 34.22 21.11 -16.46
N PRO A 159 34.67 22.12 -15.70
CA PRO A 159 34.55 23.50 -16.13
C PRO A 159 35.29 23.65 -17.46
N LYS A 160 34.63 24.25 -18.46
CA LYS A 160 35.35 24.85 -19.58
C LYS A 160 36.27 25.89 -18.95
N VAL A 161 37.55 25.53 -18.80
CA VAL A 161 38.61 26.45 -18.42
C VAL A 161 38.64 27.51 -19.52
N SER A 162 38.17 28.71 -19.17
CA SER A 162 38.42 29.93 -19.95
C SER A 162 39.77 30.51 -19.57
#